data_AF-A0A0G4G1Z3-F1
#
_entry.id   AF-A0A0G4G1Z3-F1
#
_cell.length_a   1.000
_cell.length_b   1.000
_cell.length_c   1.000
_cell.angle_alpha   90.00
_cell.angle_beta   90.00
_cell.angle_gamma   90.00
#
_symmetry.space_group_name_H-M   'P 1'
#
loop_
_entity.id
_entity.type
_entity.pdbx_description
1 polymer ?
#
loop_
_entity_poly.entity_id
_entity_poly.type
_entity_poly.pdbx_seq_one_letter_code
_entity_poly.pdbx_strand_id
1 'polypeptide(L)'
;MLTTLVVVDLACVEAGWATTFSLIKQHYGSLTDFLAKHSVDIFCIQEAKATVEKLKTEPKSYAANEEGYDTFWACCKGNAKRGLMGYSGCATFAKKGLTLRADSEPFADAELNAEGRVLVTEHQHFIIINIYAPTSGKAYDRLPHKLRFFNALRDHMNHLRRTTGKPIILLGDLNIAFGPRDVTPKDRIIDLTTLSESREAARRPPT
;
A
#
# COMPACT_ATOMS: atom_id res chain seq x y z
N MET A 1 -26.68 4.55 -5.52
CA MET A 1 -26.60 3.63 -4.37
C MET A 1 -25.41 2.72 -4.59
N LEU A 2 -24.52 2.52 -3.62
CA LEU A 2 -23.55 1.41 -3.66
C LEU A 2 -24.37 0.11 -3.65
N THR A 3 -24.46 -0.57 -4.79
CA THR A 3 -25.21 -1.82 -4.91
C THR A 3 -24.45 -3.01 -4.33
N THR A 4 -23.12 -3.03 -4.47
CA THR A 4 -22.23 -4.05 -3.88
C THR A 4 -20.80 -3.51 -3.78
N LEU A 5 -20.30 -3.23 -2.57
CA LEU A 5 -18.90 -2.87 -2.37
C LEU A 5 -18.02 -4.11 -2.53
N VAL A 6 -17.42 -4.29 -3.70
CA VAL A 6 -16.32 -5.25 -3.89
C VAL A 6 -15.01 -4.48 -3.85
N VAL A 7 -14.25 -4.71 -2.78
CA VAL A 7 -12.87 -4.24 -2.66
C VAL A 7 -11.95 -5.37 -3.10
N VAL A 8 -11.19 -5.14 -4.16
CA VAL A 8 -10.17 -6.09 -4.61
C VAL A 8 -8.82 -5.52 -4.26
N ASP A 9 -8.00 -6.37 -3.64
CA ASP A 9 -6.65 -6.06 -3.18
C ASP A 9 -5.64 -6.92 -3.93
N LEU A 10 -4.63 -6.29 -4.54
CA LEU A 10 -3.62 -6.99 -5.35
C LEU A 10 -2.21 -6.48 -5.07
N ALA A 11 -1.38 -7.37 -4.54
CA ALA A 11 0.06 -7.14 -4.44
C ALA A 11 0.75 -7.44 -5.78
N CYS A 12 1.37 -6.44 -6.40
CA CYS A 12 2.09 -6.58 -7.68
C CYS A 12 3.57 -6.89 -7.46
N VAL A 13 3.90 -8.14 -7.16
CA VAL A 13 5.28 -8.56 -6.86
C VAL A 13 6.15 -8.58 -8.13
N GLU A 14 7.46 -8.37 -7.96
CA GLU A 14 8.52 -8.38 -8.99
C GLU A 14 8.39 -7.29 -10.07
N ALA A 15 7.42 -7.37 -10.98
CA ALA A 15 7.37 -6.56 -12.21
C ALA A 15 6.58 -5.24 -12.09
N GLY A 16 5.89 -5.01 -10.97
CA GLY A 16 5.14 -3.79 -10.68
C GLY A 16 3.85 -3.61 -11.49
N TRP A 17 3.13 -2.52 -11.22
CA TRP A 17 1.78 -2.33 -11.78
C TRP A 17 1.74 -2.21 -13.31
N ALA A 18 2.72 -1.55 -13.93
CA ALA A 18 2.72 -1.37 -15.38
C ALA A 18 2.66 -2.71 -16.14
N THR A 19 3.40 -3.71 -15.64
CA THR A 19 3.41 -5.07 -16.21
C THR A 19 2.06 -5.76 -16.00
N THR A 20 1.54 -5.76 -14.76
CA THR A 20 0.24 -6.33 -14.41
C THR A 20 -0.88 -5.70 -15.25
N PHE A 21 -0.88 -4.39 -15.40
CA PHE A 21 -1.86 -3.68 -16.22
C PHE A 21 -1.76 -4.03 -17.69
N SER A 22 -0.55 -4.22 -18.23
CA SER A 22 -0.37 -4.71 -19.60
C SER A 22 -0.99 -6.09 -19.81
N LEU A 23 -0.83 -7.00 -18.84
CA LEU A 23 -1.44 -8.33 -18.88
C LEU A 23 -2.98 -8.24 -18.77
N ILE A 24 -3.50 -7.37 -17.91
CA ILE A 24 -4.95 -7.12 -17.82
C ILE A 24 -5.49 -6.67 -19.18
N LYS A 25 -4.85 -5.70 -19.84
CA LYS A 25 -5.26 -5.25 -21.18
C LYS A 25 -5.19 -6.38 -22.20
N GLN A 26 -4.16 -7.22 -22.16
CA GLN A 26 -4.03 -8.34 -23.09
C GLN A 26 -5.14 -9.38 -22.92
N HIS A 27 -5.57 -9.66 -21.68
CA HIS A 27 -6.55 -10.71 -21.39
C HIS A 27 -8.01 -10.22 -21.36
N TYR A 28 -8.25 -8.96 -21.01
CA TYR A 28 -9.59 -8.40 -20.79
C TYR A 28 -9.92 -7.22 -21.72
N GLY A 29 -8.96 -6.74 -22.52
CA GLY A 29 -9.11 -5.57 -23.40
C GLY A 29 -8.78 -4.27 -22.68
N SER A 30 -9.39 -4.01 -21.52
CA SER A 30 -9.15 -2.81 -20.71
C SER A 30 -9.16 -3.10 -19.20
N LEU A 31 -8.67 -2.17 -18.39
CA LEU A 31 -8.83 -2.25 -16.93
C LEU A 31 -10.31 -2.10 -16.55
N THR A 32 -11.02 -1.19 -17.20
CA THR A 32 -12.46 -1.00 -16.98
C THR A 32 -13.26 -2.30 -17.20
N ASP A 33 -12.99 -3.06 -18.26
CA ASP A 33 -13.66 -4.33 -18.53
C ASP A 33 -13.33 -5.40 -17.48
N PHE A 34 -12.06 -5.45 -17.04
CA PHE A 34 -11.64 -6.34 -15.94
C PHE A 34 -12.39 -6.01 -14.64
N LEU A 35 -12.41 -4.73 -14.24
CA LEU A 35 -13.09 -4.30 -13.02
C LEU A 35 -14.60 -4.51 -13.11
N ALA A 36 -15.22 -4.23 -14.27
CA ALA A 36 -16.64 -4.44 -14.50
C ALA A 36 -17.02 -5.93 -14.43
N LYS A 37 -16.22 -6.81 -15.05
CA LYS A 37 -16.43 -8.26 -15.00
C LYS A 37 -16.42 -8.82 -13.58
N HIS A 38 -15.60 -8.25 -12.70
CA HIS A 38 -15.51 -8.63 -11.30
C HIS A 38 -16.38 -7.78 -10.36
N SER A 39 -17.22 -6.89 -10.90
CA SER A 39 -18.08 -5.97 -10.13
C SER A 39 -17.32 -5.13 -9.09
N VAL A 40 -16.09 -4.72 -9.41
CA VAL A 40 -15.19 -4.00 -8.49
C VAL A 40 -15.56 -2.52 -8.42
N ASP A 41 -15.78 -2.02 -7.21
CA ASP A 41 -16.03 -0.60 -6.97
C ASP A 41 -14.76 0.14 -6.57
N ILE A 42 -13.89 -0.52 -5.79
CA ILE A 42 -12.62 0.01 -5.32
C ILE A 42 -11.56 -1.07 -5.50
N PHE A 43 -10.50 -0.72 -6.22
CA PHE A 43 -9.38 -1.60 -6.52
C PHE A 43 -8.10 -1.02 -5.93
N CYS A 44 -7.51 -1.74 -5.00
CA CYS A 44 -6.30 -1.35 -4.28
C CYS A 44 -5.12 -2.19 -4.75
N ILE A 45 -4.00 -1.53 -5.01
CA ILE A 45 -2.76 -2.19 -5.41
C ILE A 45 -1.59 -1.79 -4.50
N GLN A 46 -0.70 -2.74 -4.25
CA GLN A 46 0.61 -2.55 -3.62
C GLN A 46 1.73 -2.85 -4.61
N GLU A 47 2.94 -2.40 -4.29
CA GLU A 47 4.10 -2.49 -5.17
C GLU A 47 3.83 -1.90 -6.57
N ALA A 48 3.13 -0.75 -6.60
CA ALA A 48 2.79 -0.08 -7.84
C ALA A 48 4.03 0.26 -8.69
N LYS A 49 5.16 0.50 -8.02
CA LYS A 49 6.46 0.79 -8.63
C LYS A 49 6.45 1.96 -9.63
N ALA A 50 5.56 2.91 -9.37
CA ALA A 50 5.38 4.11 -10.17
C ALA A 50 6.06 5.31 -9.49
N THR A 51 6.65 6.19 -10.30
CA THR A 51 7.11 7.50 -9.85
C THR A 51 6.11 8.57 -10.27
N VAL A 52 6.06 9.68 -9.52
CA VAL A 52 5.21 10.84 -9.88
C VAL A 52 5.52 11.36 -11.28
N GLU A 53 6.79 11.32 -11.69
CA GLU A 53 7.21 11.70 -13.04
C GLU A 53 6.60 10.78 -14.10
N LYS A 54 6.71 9.45 -13.95
CA LYS A 54 6.13 8.49 -14.89
C LYS A 54 4.61 8.59 -14.97
N LEU A 55 3.94 8.85 -13.84
CA LEU A 55 2.50 9.08 -13.85
C LEU A 55 2.10 10.33 -14.65
N LYS A 56 2.99 11.34 -14.74
CA LYS A 56 2.77 12.55 -15.53
C LYS A 56 3.15 12.37 -17.01
N THR A 57 4.27 11.72 -17.29
CA THR A 57 4.79 11.55 -18.66
C THR A 57 4.12 10.40 -19.41
N GLU A 58 3.73 9.34 -18.70
CA GLU A 58 3.18 8.11 -19.26
C GLU A 58 1.90 7.64 -18.52
N PRO A 59 0.90 8.50 -18.28
CA PRO A 59 -0.29 8.14 -17.49
C PRO A 59 -1.03 6.91 -18.03
N LYS A 60 -1.04 6.72 -19.35
CA LYS A 60 -1.67 5.58 -20.03
C LYS A 60 -0.97 4.25 -19.76
N SER A 61 0.29 4.23 -19.33
CA SER A 61 1.03 3.01 -18.98
C SER A 61 0.67 2.50 -17.59
N TYR A 62 0.04 3.34 -16.76
CA TYR A 62 -0.29 3.04 -15.37
C TYR A 62 -1.81 3.14 -15.08
N ALA A 63 -2.62 3.36 -16.11
CA ALA A 63 -4.05 3.66 -15.95
C ALA A 63 -4.31 4.87 -15.03
N ALA A 64 -3.39 5.83 -14.95
CA ALA A 64 -3.49 6.96 -14.02
C ALA A 64 -4.69 7.88 -14.31
N ASN A 65 -5.20 7.85 -15.54
CA ASN A 65 -6.38 8.58 -15.98
C ASN A 65 -7.42 7.61 -16.60
N GLU A 66 -7.67 6.48 -15.94
CA GLU A 66 -8.66 5.50 -16.40
C GLU A 66 -10.07 6.11 -16.42
N GLU A 67 -10.81 5.90 -17.51
CA GLU A 67 -12.15 6.45 -17.63
C GLU A 67 -13.11 5.78 -16.62
N GLY A 68 -13.96 6.57 -15.98
CA GLY A 68 -14.93 6.07 -15.00
C GLY A 68 -14.37 5.78 -13.60
N TYR A 69 -13.06 5.91 -13.39
CA TYR A 69 -12.41 5.74 -12.08
C TYR A 69 -11.58 6.97 -11.68
N ASP A 70 -11.69 7.39 -10.43
CA ASP A 70 -10.74 8.30 -9.80
C ASP A 70 -9.54 7.48 -9.30
N THR A 71 -8.32 7.94 -9.59
CA THR A 71 -7.09 7.22 -9.20
C THR A 71 -6.26 8.03 -8.21
N PHE A 72 -5.73 7.35 -7.21
CA PHE A 72 -4.95 7.94 -6.12
C PHE A 72 -3.66 7.15 -5.94
N TRP A 73 -2.56 7.85 -5.66
CA TRP A 73 -1.23 7.24 -5.68
C TRP A 73 -0.39 7.71 -4.49
N ALA A 74 0.22 6.76 -3.80
CA ALA A 74 1.33 6.97 -2.88
C ALA A 74 2.59 6.42 -3.55
N CYS A 75 3.46 7.31 -4.04
CA CYS A 75 4.69 6.92 -4.74
C CYS A 75 5.90 6.98 -3.79
N CYS A 76 6.80 6.01 -3.92
CA CYS A 76 8.08 6.06 -3.22
C CYS A 76 8.95 7.22 -3.74
N LYS A 77 9.25 8.17 -2.86
CA LYS A 77 10.12 9.35 -3.06
C LYS A 77 11.58 9.08 -2.68
N GLY A 78 11.93 7.82 -2.41
CA GLY A 78 13.25 7.40 -1.94
C GLY A 78 14.41 7.81 -2.86
N ASN A 79 15.64 7.66 -2.37
CA ASN A 79 16.82 8.18 -3.04
C ASN A 79 17.07 7.54 -4.42
N ALA A 80 17.04 8.37 -5.47
CA ALA A 80 17.38 8.02 -6.86
C ALA A 80 18.71 7.27 -6.99
N LYS A 81 19.73 7.69 -6.23
CA LYS A 81 21.09 7.13 -6.27
C LYS A 81 21.17 5.72 -5.70
N ARG A 82 20.20 5.30 -4.88
CA ARG A 82 20.11 3.94 -4.34
C ARG A 82 19.15 3.05 -5.15
N GLY A 83 18.61 3.55 -6.27
CA GLY A 83 17.64 2.82 -7.10
C GLY A 83 16.28 2.59 -6.42
N LEU A 84 15.95 3.35 -5.36
CA LEU A 84 14.74 3.15 -4.58
C LEU A 84 13.55 4.00 -5.05
N MET A 85 13.77 4.94 -5.99
CA MET A 85 12.68 5.71 -6.60
C MET A 85 11.73 4.77 -7.32
N GLY A 86 10.44 4.85 -6.98
CA GLY A 86 9.43 3.96 -7.56
C GLY A 86 9.67 2.48 -7.26
N TYR A 87 10.36 2.12 -6.18
CA TYR A 87 10.56 0.72 -5.77
C TYR A 87 9.35 0.12 -5.04
N SER A 88 8.60 0.97 -4.36
CA SER A 88 7.40 0.66 -3.57
C SER A 88 6.19 1.37 -4.20
N GLY A 89 5.14 1.59 -3.45
CA GLY A 89 4.03 2.46 -3.80
C GLY A 89 2.70 1.74 -3.72
N CYS A 90 1.67 2.50 -3.39
CA CYS A 90 0.28 2.03 -3.36
C CYS A 90 -0.55 2.86 -4.33
N ALA A 91 -1.55 2.25 -4.94
CA ALA A 91 -2.57 2.99 -5.68
C ALA A 91 -3.96 2.48 -5.35
N THR A 92 -4.94 3.37 -5.44
CA THR A 92 -6.35 3.04 -5.29
C THR A 92 -7.12 3.61 -6.46
N PHE A 93 -7.86 2.75 -7.16
CA PHE A 93 -8.80 3.11 -8.20
C PHE A 93 -10.19 2.97 -7.61
N ALA A 94 -10.96 4.05 -7.56
CA ALA A 94 -12.33 4.03 -7.07
C ALA A 94 -13.26 4.51 -8.17
N LYS A 95 -14.44 3.89 -8.34
CA LYS A 95 -15.43 4.41 -9.29
C LYS A 95 -15.67 5.90 -9.03
N LYS A 96 -15.78 6.66 -10.12
CA LYS A 96 -15.82 8.11 -10.09
C LYS A 96 -16.87 8.64 -9.11
N GLY A 97 -16.47 9.54 -8.22
CA GLY A 97 -17.35 10.17 -7.23
C GLY A 97 -17.57 9.36 -5.95
N LEU A 98 -16.94 8.18 -5.78
CA LEU A 98 -17.01 7.44 -4.52
C LEU A 98 -16.06 7.98 -3.42
N THR A 99 -14.98 8.67 -3.81
CA THR A 99 -13.96 9.15 -2.87
C THR A 99 -14.20 10.61 -2.51
N LEU A 100 -14.27 10.91 -1.21
CA LEU A 100 -14.42 12.26 -0.67
C LEU A 100 -13.08 12.95 -0.48
N ARG A 101 -12.08 12.18 -0.03
CA ARG A 101 -10.72 12.67 0.24
C ARG A 101 -9.73 11.52 0.06
N ALA A 102 -8.53 11.84 -0.39
CA ALA A 102 -7.40 10.92 -0.40
C ALA A 102 -6.18 11.58 0.25
N ASP A 103 -5.36 10.77 0.93
CA ASP A 103 -4.14 11.20 1.60
C ASP A 103 -3.04 10.15 1.41
N SER A 104 -1.92 10.54 0.82
CA SER A 104 -0.75 9.70 0.59
C SER A 104 0.41 9.97 1.56
N GLU A 105 0.21 10.88 2.52
CA GLU A 105 1.18 11.24 3.56
C GLU A 105 0.53 11.27 4.96
N PRO A 106 -0.10 10.16 5.40
CA PRO A 106 -0.93 10.16 6.60
C PRO A 106 -0.17 10.34 7.92
N PHE A 107 1.15 10.16 7.92
CA PHE A 107 1.96 10.24 9.13
C PHE A 107 2.54 11.63 9.35
N ALA A 108 2.71 12.04 10.60
CA ALA A 108 3.48 13.24 10.95
C ALA A 108 4.98 13.09 10.60
N ASP A 109 5.44 11.84 10.51
CA ASP A 109 6.81 11.48 10.19
C ASP A 109 7.03 11.39 8.68
N ALA A 110 7.71 12.39 8.12
CA ALA A 110 7.97 12.48 6.70
C ALA A 110 8.83 11.32 6.16
N GLU A 111 9.68 10.71 6.99
CA GLU A 111 10.49 9.55 6.59
C GLU A 111 9.59 8.35 6.28
N LEU A 112 8.58 8.11 7.12
CA LEU A 112 7.64 7.00 6.94
C LEU A 112 6.75 7.19 5.70
N ASN A 113 6.37 8.44 5.40
CA ASN A 113 5.60 8.76 4.20
C ASN A 113 6.44 8.65 2.90
N ALA A 114 7.74 8.91 2.98
CA ALA A 114 8.62 8.95 1.80
C ALA A 114 8.68 7.62 1.02
N GLU A 115 8.37 6.48 1.65
CA GLU A 115 8.36 5.18 0.97
C GLU A 115 7.05 4.88 0.20
N GLY A 116 6.03 5.75 0.29
CA GLY A 116 4.76 5.60 -0.42
C GLY A 116 3.97 4.35 0.00
N ARG A 117 4.08 3.96 1.27
CA ARG A 117 3.58 2.67 1.79
C ARG A 117 2.15 2.69 2.30
N VAL A 118 1.52 3.85 2.36
CA VAL A 118 0.15 4.00 2.82
C VAL A 118 -0.57 4.97 1.92
N LEU A 119 -1.79 4.60 1.51
CA LEU A 119 -2.72 5.46 0.83
C LEU A 119 -4.07 5.35 1.52
N VAL A 120 -4.55 6.47 2.04
CA VAL A 120 -5.84 6.57 2.73
C VAL A 120 -6.85 7.15 1.76
N THR A 121 -7.99 6.48 1.57
CA THR A 121 -9.14 7.02 0.82
C THR A 121 -10.37 7.03 1.71
N GLU A 122 -10.95 8.20 1.89
CA GLU A 122 -12.17 8.40 2.66
C GLU A 122 -13.37 8.37 1.73
N HIS A 123 -14.36 7.55 2.10
CA HIS A 123 -15.61 7.38 1.39
C HIS A 123 -16.78 7.83 2.26
N GLN A 124 -18.00 7.80 1.71
CA GLN A 124 -19.19 8.26 2.42
C GLN A 124 -19.40 7.54 3.76
N HIS A 125 -19.20 6.22 3.80
CA HIS A 125 -19.54 5.38 4.96
C HIS A 125 -18.35 4.73 5.66
N PHE A 126 -17.15 4.74 5.06
CA PHE A 126 -15.98 4.05 5.59
C PHE A 126 -14.70 4.74 5.08
N ILE A 127 -13.57 4.36 5.67
CA ILE A 127 -12.24 4.77 5.23
C ILE A 127 -11.49 3.49 4.82
N ILE A 128 -10.81 3.52 3.68
CA ILE A 128 -9.86 2.49 3.29
C ILE A 128 -8.46 3.00 3.59
N ILE A 129 -7.65 2.13 4.20
CA ILE A 129 -6.21 2.30 4.31
C ILE A 129 -5.58 1.15 3.51
N ASN A 130 -5.11 1.48 2.31
CA ASN A 130 -4.30 0.59 1.48
C ASN A 130 -2.85 0.67 1.97
N ILE A 131 -2.31 -0.45 2.45
CA ILE A 131 -1.00 -0.55 3.08
C ILE A 131 -0.05 -1.51 2.33
N TYR A 132 1.20 -1.11 2.20
CA TYR A 132 2.33 -1.97 1.86
C TYR A 132 3.43 -1.83 2.92
N ALA A 133 3.28 -2.56 4.02
CA ALA A 133 4.17 -2.45 5.18
C ALA A 133 5.62 -2.83 4.84
N PRO A 134 6.63 -2.21 5.47
CA PRO A 134 8.02 -2.55 5.21
C PRO A 134 8.35 -3.99 5.62
N THR A 135 9.28 -4.60 4.90
CA THR A 135 9.89 -5.87 5.32
C THR A 135 10.78 -5.65 6.54
N SER A 136 11.04 -6.70 7.31
CA SER A 136 12.01 -6.64 8.42
C SER A 136 13.47 -6.59 7.93
N GLY A 137 13.68 -6.68 6.61
CA GLY A 137 14.99 -6.69 5.97
C GLY A 137 15.81 -7.97 6.27
N LYS A 138 17.10 -7.95 5.93
CA LYS A 138 17.99 -9.08 6.16
C LYS A 138 18.46 -9.03 7.61
N ALA A 139 18.44 -10.18 8.31
CA ALA A 139 18.85 -10.23 9.72
C ALA A 139 18.14 -9.17 10.59
N TYR A 140 16.87 -8.87 10.28
CA TYR A 140 16.03 -7.93 11.04
C TYR A 140 16.54 -6.47 11.09
N ASP A 141 17.40 -6.04 10.17
CA ASP A 141 17.99 -4.69 10.15
C ASP A 141 16.95 -3.56 10.00
N ARG A 142 15.82 -3.83 9.35
CA ARG A 142 14.70 -2.87 9.20
C ARG A 142 13.59 -3.04 10.23
N LEU A 143 13.72 -3.97 11.19
CA LEU A 143 12.70 -4.20 12.21
C LEU A 143 12.38 -2.93 13.03
N PRO A 144 13.35 -2.10 13.47
CA PRO A 144 13.05 -0.83 14.15
C PRO A 144 12.17 0.11 13.32
N HIS A 145 12.49 0.29 12.04
CA HIS A 145 11.71 1.11 11.11
C HIS A 145 10.29 0.55 10.93
N LYS A 146 10.16 -0.79 10.79
CA LYS A 146 8.86 -1.47 10.69
C LYS A 146 7.99 -1.27 11.94
N LEU A 147 8.57 -1.32 13.13
CA LEU A 147 7.84 -1.09 14.38
C LEU A 147 7.40 0.38 14.53
N ARG A 148 8.26 1.35 14.16
CA ARG A 148 7.88 2.77 14.07
C ARG A 148 6.69 2.97 13.12
N PHE A 149 6.75 2.35 11.95
CA PHE A 149 5.68 2.39 10.95
C PHE A 149 4.34 1.88 11.49
N PHE A 150 4.32 0.72 12.17
CA PHE A 150 3.08 0.20 12.74
C PHE A 150 2.54 1.02 13.91
N ASN A 151 3.41 1.61 14.74
CA ASN A 151 2.96 2.53 15.79
C ASN A 151 2.31 3.77 15.17
N ALA A 152 2.93 4.39 14.17
CA ALA A 152 2.37 5.53 13.44
C ALA A 152 1.03 5.18 12.77
N LEU A 153 0.94 4.01 12.14
CA LEU A 153 -0.30 3.49 11.55
C LEU A 153 -1.42 3.35 12.59
N ARG A 154 -1.13 2.71 13.73
CA ARG A 154 -2.10 2.55 14.82
C ARG A 154 -2.59 3.90 15.33
N ASP A 155 -1.68 4.84 15.53
CA ASP A 155 -2.01 6.16 16.06
C ASP A 155 -2.84 6.97 15.06
N HIS A 156 -2.52 6.87 13.75
CA HIS A 156 -3.31 7.45 12.67
C HIS A 156 -4.71 6.84 12.57
N MET A 157 -4.85 5.51 12.62
CA MET A 157 -6.16 4.84 12.64
C MET A 157 -7.01 5.28 13.83
N ASN A 158 -6.40 5.40 15.02
CA ASN A 158 -7.09 5.88 16.20
C ASN A 158 -7.51 7.34 16.06
N HIS A 159 -6.67 8.19 15.46
CA HIS A 159 -7.03 9.57 15.14
C HIS A 159 -8.23 9.63 14.20
N LEU A 160 -8.20 8.91 13.07
CA LEU A 160 -9.30 8.86 12.10
C LEU A 160 -10.61 8.37 12.72
N ARG A 161 -10.57 7.31 13.53
CA ARG A 161 -11.77 6.81 14.24
C ARG A 161 -12.37 7.88 15.14
N ARG A 162 -11.55 8.63 15.88
CA ARG A 162 -12.02 9.69 16.79
C ARG A 162 -12.58 10.90 16.04
N THR A 163 -11.96 11.30 14.93
CA THR A 163 -12.34 12.54 14.21
C THR A 163 -13.47 12.33 13.22
N THR A 164 -13.60 11.15 12.63
CA THR A 164 -14.61 10.88 11.60
C THR A 164 -15.77 10.00 12.08
N GLY A 165 -15.55 9.17 13.11
CA GLY A 165 -16.50 8.15 13.54
C GLY A 165 -16.71 7.01 12.54
N LYS A 166 -16.01 7.00 11.41
CA LYS A 166 -16.21 6.01 10.34
C LYS A 166 -15.46 4.70 10.64
N PRO A 167 -16.03 3.54 10.24
CA PRO A 167 -15.28 2.29 10.23
C PRO A 167 -14.08 2.39 9.28
N ILE A 168 -12.99 1.71 9.65
CA ILE A 168 -11.75 1.66 8.87
C ILE A 168 -11.56 0.24 8.35
N ILE A 169 -11.37 0.13 7.03
CA ILE A 169 -10.94 -1.08 6.34
C ILE A 169 -9.42 -0.95 6.11
N LEU A 170 -8.64 -1.73 6.84
CA LEU A 170 -7.20 -1.87 6.62
C LEU A 170 -6.96 -3.08 5.71
N LEU A 171 -6.37 -2.86 4.54
CA LEU A 171 -6.11 -3.90 3.55
C LEU A 171 -4.76 -3.70 2.88
N GLY A 172 -4.19 -4.78 2.35
CA GLY A 172 -2.87 -4.78 1.72
C GLY A 172 -1.89 -5.71 2.42
N ASP A 173 -0.64 -5.62 2.00
CA ASP A 173 0.43 -6.49 2.46
C ASP A 173 1.09 -5.94 3.73
N LEU A 174 0.88 -6.65 4.85
CA LEU A 174 1.47 -6.32 6.15
C LEU A 174 2.91 -6.82 6.30
N ASN A 175 3.42 -7.61 5.36
CA ASN A 175 4.71 -8.30 5.44
C ASN A 175 4.88 -9.06 6.76
N ILE A 176 3.79 -9.61 7.30
CA ILE A 176 3.74 -10.35 8.57
C ILE A 176 2.91 -11.60 8.34
N ALA A 177 3.47 -12.75 8.71
CA ALA A 177 2.71 -13.96 8.93
C ALA A 177 2.15 -13.94 10.36
N PHE A 178 0.85 -14.24 10.51
CA PHE A 178 0.22 -14.21 11.84
C PHE A 178 0.68 -15.38 12.70
N GLY A 179 0.80 -16.57 12.13
CA GLY A 179 1.27 -17.74 12.83
C GLY A 179 2.00 -18.76 11.96
N PRO A 180 2.45 -19.88 12.57
CA PRO A 180 3.25 -20.88 11.87
C PRO A 180 2.57 -21.48 10.64
N ARG A 181 1.23 -21.56 10.62
CA ARG A 181 0.47 -22.09 9.49
C ARG A 181 0.55 -21.22 8.23
N ASP A 182 0.88 -19.94 8.38
CA ASP A 182 1.01 -18.99 7.29
C ASP A 182 2.44 -18.99 6.70
N VAL A 183 3.34 -19.81 7.26
CA VAL A 183 4.76 -19.89 6.87
C VAL A 183 5.13 -21.34 6.55
N THR A 184 5.84 -21.55 5.45
CA THR A 184 6.35 -22.89 5.13
C THR A 184 7.31 -23.36 6.23
N PRO A 185 7.35 -24.66 6.60
CA PRO A 185 8.22 -25.12 7.68
C PRO A 185 9.69 -24.74 7.54
N LYS A 186 10.20 -24.64 6.31
CA LYS A 186 11.60 -24.27 6.02
C LYS A 186 11.90 -22.82 6.38
N ASP A 187 10.91 -21.94 6.28
CA ASP A 187 11.05 -20.50 6.55
C ASP A 187 10.67 -20.11 7.98
N ARG A 188 10.34 -21.09 8.84
CA ARG A 188 10.03 -20.85 10.28
C ARG A 188 11.27 -20.70 11.16
N ILE A 189 12.47 -20.79 10.59
CA ILE A 189 13.72 -20.68 11.35
C ILE A 189 13.91 -19.22 11.74
N ILE A 190 13.94 -18.97 13.04
CA ILE A 190 14.14 -17.63 13.62
C ILE A 190 15.48 -17.63 14.34
N ASP A 191 16.34 -16.68 13.98
CA ASP A 191 17.54 -16.37 14.76
C ASP A 191 17.16 -15.48 15.95
N LEU A 192 17.09 -16.08 17.15
CA LEU A 192 16.69 -15.41 18.38
C LEU A 192 17.71 -14.36 18.85
N THR A 193 18.99 -14.54 18.54
CA THR A 193 20.04 -13.60 18.94
C THR A 193 19.87 -12.30 18.16
N THR A 194 19.86 -12.41 16.84
CA THR A 194 19.69 -11.28 15.94
C THR A 194 18.35 -10.58 16.16
N LEU A 195 17.26 -11.33 16.38
CA LEU A 195 15.95 -10.76 16.68
C LEU A 195 15.95 -9.94 17.99
N SER A 196 16.65 -10.43 19.02
CA SER A 196 16.72 -9.76 20.31
C SER A 196 17.45 -8.42 20.21
N GLU A 197 18.58 -8.40 19.49
CA GLU A 197 19.35 -7.18 19.23
C GLU A 197 18.53 -6.13 18.45
N SER A 198 17.87 -6.54 17.37
CA SER A 198 17.00 -5.62 16.59
C SER A 198 15.80 -5.10 17.40
N ARG A 199 15.24 -5.92 18.29
CA ARG A 199 14.15 -5.49 19.19
C ARG A 199 14.63 -4.43 20.17
N GLU A 200 15.84 -4.57 20.71
CA GLU A 200 16.42 -3.57 21.61
C GLU A 200 16.71 -2.26 20.89
N ALA A 201 17.23 -2.33 19.66
CA ALA A 201 17.42 -1.15 18.82
C ALA A 201 16.10 -0.39 18.58
N ALA A 202 14.98 -1.09 18.39
CA ALA A 202 13.67 -0.49 18.20
C ALA A 202 13.10 0.25 19.42
N ARG A 203 13.61 -0.01 20.63
CA ARG A 203 13.20 0.67 21.87
C ARG A 203 14.00 1.94 22.15
N ARG A 204 15.11 2.16 21.45
CA ARG A 204 15.94 3.34 21.63
C ARG A 204 15.29 4.53 20.91
N PRO A 205 15.30 5.74 21.50
CA PRO A 205 14.81 6.93 20.81
C PRO A 205 15.65 7.20 19.54
N PRO A 206 15.05 7.76 18.48
CA PRO A 206 15.79 8.14 17.28
C PRO A 206 16.88 9.16 17.68
N THR A 207 18.12 8.90 17.26
CA THR A 207 19.28 9.79 17.41
C THR A 207 19.19 10.99 16.48
#